data_AF-A0A176RXU5-F1
#
_entry.id   AF-A0A176RXU5-F1
#
_cell.length_a   1.000
_cell.length_b   1.000
_cell.length_c   1.000
_cell.angle_alpha   90.00
_cell.angle_beta   90.00
_cell.angle_gamma   90.00
#
_symmetry.space_group_name_H-M   'P 1'
#
loop_
_entity.id
_entity.type
_entity.pdbx_description
1 polymer ?
#
loop_
_entity_poly.entity_id
_entity_poly.type
_entity_poly.pdbx_seq_one_letter_code
_entity_poly.pdbx_strand_id
1 'polypeptide(L)'
;EADDPFATQPMMYHKIAKHPKTQAIYAERLFKEGIIGPGEGDSQLQQYRAALKTKEVVSRPVYQAFKGAANWKPYIGTHWTTPADTCISLKQLQHLIERFTRIPDDFKLNRGVARLIQARREMGWGQLPIDWGCAETLAYATLLEAGYPVRLSGQDSARGTFAHRHAMLHNQETGETYLP
;
A
#
# COMPACT_ATOMS: atom_id res chain seq x y z
N GLU A 1 2.23 -17.41 31.53
CA GLU A 1 1.94 -17.73 32.94
C GLU A 1 1.91 -19.22 33.24
N ALA A 2 1.79 -20.11 32.25
CA ALA A 2 1.70 -21.56 32.47
C ALA A 2 3.06 -22.28 32.61
N ASP A 3 4.17 -21.54 32.67
CA ASP A 3 5.53 -22.09 32.82
C ASP A 3 6.07 -21.73 34.21
N ASP A 4 6.82 -22.64 34.83
CA ASP A 4 7.40 -22.44 36.17
C ASP A 4 8.87 -22.01 36.09
N PRO A 5 9.16 -20.72 36.26
CA PRO A 5 10.51 -20.21 36.11
C PRO A 5 11.40 -20.46 37.34
N PHE A 6 10.86 -20.97 38.45
CA PHE A 6 11.67 -21.39 39.60
C PHE A 6 12.59 -22.56 39.26
N ALA A 7 12.19 -23.40 38.29
CA ALA A 7 12.95 -24.58 37.89
C ALA A 7 14.36 -24.23 37.39
N THR A 8 14.55 -23.04 36.81
CA THR A 8 15.83 -22.65 36.19
C THR A 8 16.40 -21.34 36.73
N GLN A 9 15.62 -20.46 37.36
CA GLN A 9 16.12 -19.21 37.97
C GLN A 9 15.62 -18.96 39.40
N PRO A 10 15.87 -19.88 40.36
CA PRO A 10 15.27 -19.81 41.69
C PRO A 10 15.66 -18.56 42.47
N MET A 11 16.94 -18.15 42.47
CA MET A 11 17.39 -16.97 43.24
C MET A 11 16.80 -15.66 42.73
N MET A 12 16.60 -15.55 41.41
CA MET A 12 16.00 -14.37 40.79
C MET A 12 14.52 -14.26 41.19
N TYR A 13 13.77 -15.35 41.09
CA TYR A 13 12.35 -15.35 41.43
C TYR A 13 12.10 -15.21 42.94
N HIS A 14 13.01 -15.68 43.80
CA HIS A 14 12.99 -15.37 45.24
C HIS A 14 13.11 -13.86 45.51
N LYS A 15 13.94 -13.14 44.75
CA LYS A 15 14.05 -11.67 44.85
C LYS A 15 12.81 -10.98 44.30
N ILE A 16 12.32 -11.41 43.13
CA ILE A 16 11.11 -10.84 42.50
C ILE A 16 9.89 -10.99 43.40
N ALA A 17 9.69 -12.16 44.03
CA ALA A 17 8.57 -12.43 44.92
C ALA A 17 8.54 -11.50 46.16
N LYS A 18 9.70 -11.04 46.61
CA LYS A 18 9.84 -10.10 47.73
C LYS A 18 9.85 -8.63 47.29
N HIS A 19 9.96 -8.36 46.00
CA HIS A 19 10.06 -7.01 45.48
C HIS A 19 8.64 -6.42 45.29
N PRO A 20 8.37 -5.21 45.79
CA PRO A 20 7.08 -4.57 45.57
C PRO A 20 6.84 -4.31 44.08
N LYS A 21 5.58 -4.31 43.66
CA LYS A 21 5.22 -4.03 42.26
C LYS A 21 5.66 -2.62 41.89
N THR A 22 6.10 -2.44 40.64
CA THR A 22 6.56 -1.14 40.13
C THR A 22 5.51 -0.04 40.28
N GLN A 23 4.23 -0.36 40.05
CA GLN A 23 3.11 0.57 40.26
C GLN A 23 2.96 1.01 41.73
N ALA A 24 3.16 0.10 42.70
CA ALA A 24 3.10 0.45 44.13
C ALA A 24 4.26 1.35 44.55
N ILE A 25 5.48 1.06 44.07
CA ILE A 25 6.67 1.90 44.32
C ILE A 25 6.44 3.33 43.82
N TYR A 26 5.89 3.48 42.62
CA TYR A 26 5.67 4.80 42.03
C TYR A 26 4.54 5.55 42.74
N ALA A 27 3.46 4.87 43.12
CA ALA A 27 2.38 5.48 43.91
C ALA A 27 2.89 5.98 45.28
N GLU A 28 3.71 5.19 45.99
CA GLU A 28 4.30 5.61 47.26
C GLU A 28 5.18 6.85 47.10
N ARG A 29 5.96 6.91 46.01
CA ARG A 29 6.78 8.09 45.69
C ARG A 29 5.91 9.32 45.46
N LEU A 30 4.87 9.23 44.63
CA LEU A 30 3.97 10.36 44.35
C LEU A 30 3.23 10.84 45.61
N PHE A 31 2.87 9.92 46.51
CA PHE A 31 2.29 10.25 47.81
C PHE A 31 3.30 11.02 48.69
N LYS A 32 4.55 10.55 48.77
CA LYS A 32 5.64 11.24 49.48
C LYS A 32 5.94 12.62 48.91
N GLU A 33 5.79 12.79 47.60
CA GLU A 33 5.93 14.07 46.90
C GLU A 33 4.69 14.98 47.05
N GLY A 34 3.62 14.51 47.71
CA GLY A 34 2.38 15.26 47.93
C GLY A 34 1.52 15.45 46.67
N ILE A 35 1.81 14.69 45.60
CA ILE A 35 1.11 14.79 44.31
C ILE A 35 -0.23 14.06 44.36
N ILE A 36 -0.31 12.95 45.08
CA ILE A 36 -1.53 12.16 45.27
C ILE A 36 -1.87 12.01 46.75
N GLY A 37 -3.15 11.82 47.06
CA GLY A 37 -3.64 11.56 48.40
C GLY A 37 -3.38 10.13 48.90
N PRO A 38 -3.57 9.88 50.22
CA PRO A 38 -3.42 8.54 50.78
C PRO A 38 -4.44 7.58 50.15
N GLY A 39 -3.97 6.42 49.69
CA GLY A 39 -4.82 5.39 49.07
C GLY A 39 -5.25 5.67 47.63
N GLU A 40 -4.88 6.81 47.05
CA GLU A 40 -5.30 7.19 45.70
C GLU A 40 -4.72 6.26 44.63
N GLY A 41 -3.47 5.82 44.78
CA GLY A 41 -2.84 4.86 43.85
C GLY A 41 -3.55 3.51 43.79
N ASP A 42 -4.06 3.02 44.92
CA ASP A 42 -4.86 1.78 44.99
C ASP A 42 -6.25 1.98 44.39
N SER A 43 -6.85 3.15 44.62
CA SER A 43 -8.14 3.51 44.02
C SER A 43 -8.04 3.53 42.49
N GLN A 44 -7.00 4.15 41.92
CA GLN A 44 -6.78 4.17 40.47
C GLN A 44 -6.60 2.76 39.89
N LEU A 45 -5.89 1.86 40.59
CA LEU A 45 -5.74 0.46 40.16
C LEU A 45 -7.09 -0.29 40.17
N GLN A 46 -7.90 -0.08 41.20
CA GLN A 46 -9.24 -0.68 41.30
C GLN A 46 -10.18 -0.14 40.21
N GLN A 47 -10.15 1.16 39.94
CA GLN A 47 -10.91 1.79 38.86
C GLN A 47 -10.50 1.22 37.50
N TYR A 48 -9.19 1.10 37.22
CA TYR A 48 -8.72 0.52 35.96
C TYR A 48 -9.13 -0.94 35.81
N ARG A 49 -9.04 -1.75 36.88
CA ARG A 49 -9.53 -3.14 36.87
C ARG A 49 -11.05 -3.24 36.67
N ALA A 50 -11.82 -2.32 37.26
CA ALA A 50 -13.26 -2.24 37.05
C ALA A 50 -13.58 -1.89 35.59
N ALA A 51 -12.83 -0.93 35.02
CA ALA A 51 -12.98 -0.54 33.62
C ALA A 51 -12.65 -1.70 32.65
N LEU A 52 -11.63 -2.51 32.93
CA LEU A 52 -11.30 -3.71 32.15
C LEU A 52 -12.40 -4.79 32.15
N LYS A 53 -13.31 -4.77 33.13
CA LYS A 53 -14.47 -5.68 33.17
C LYS A 53 -15.64 -5.18 32.32
N THR A 54 -15.58 -3.93 31.87
CA THR A 54 -16.58 -3.38 30.94
C THR A 54 -16.22 -3.74 29.50
N LYS A 55 -17.18 -3.59 28.57
CA LYS A 55 -16.91 -3.70 27.13
C LYS A 55 -16.34 -2.41 26.53
N GLU A 56 -16.04 -1.41 27.36
CA GLU A 56 -15.54 -0.12 26.91
C GLU A 56 -14.02 -0.15 26.67
N VAL A 57 -13.56 0.68 25.73
CA VAL A 57 -12.13 0.81 25.43
C VAL A 57 -11.46 1.63 26.52
N VAL A 58 -10.59 0.99 27.30
CA VAL A 58 -9.82 1.66 28.38
C VAL A 58 -8.54 2.35 27.88
N SER A 59 -8.10 2.06 26.65
CA SER A 59 -6.92 2.67 26.03
C SER A 59 -7.23 4.08 25.53
N ARG A 60 -6.38 5.06 25.87
CA ARG A 60 -6.48 6.45 25.41
C ARG A 60 -5.16 6.90 24.77
N PRO A 61 -5.18 7.50 23.56
CA PRO A 61 -6.36 7.85 22.77
C PRO A 61 -7.01 6.63 22.11
N VAL A 62 -8.34 6.60 22.09
CA VAL A 62 -9.10 5.60 21.33
C VAL A 62 -8.87 5.89 19.84
N TYR A 63 -8.02 5.11 19.19
CA TYR A 63 -7.73 5.28 17.77
C TYR A 63 -8.85 4.65 16.94
N GLN A 64 -9.83 5.48 16.53
CA GLN A 64 -11.07 4.99 15.90
C GLN A 64 -10.97 4.74 14.38
N ALA A 65 -9.93 5.21 13.70
CA ALA A 65 -9.83 5.06 12.24
C ALA A 65 -8.38 4.90 11.77
N PHE A 66 -8.08 3.76 11.17
CA PHE A 66 -6.85 3.58 10.40
C PHE A 66 -6.95 4.41 9.12
N LYS A 67 -6.31 5.58 9.11
CA LYS A 67 -6.30 6.55 7.99
C LYS A 67 -5.74 6.00 6.67
N GLY A 68 -5.20 4.78 6.64
CA GLY A 68 -4.72 4.09 5.44
C GLY A 68 -5.57 2.93 4.95
N ALA A 69 -6.77 2.71 5.50
CA ALA A 69 -7.64 1.61 5.08
C ALA A 69 -8.36 1.96 3.78
N ALA A 70 -8.19 1.14 2.75
CA ALA A 70 -8.95 1.27 1.52
C ALA A 70 -10.45 1.05 1.80
N ASN A 71 -11.30 1.92 1.26
CA ASN A 71 -12.75 1.80 1.40
C ASN A 71 -13.31 0.80 0.37
N TRP A 72 -13.43 -0.47 0.79
CA TRP A 72 -13.95 -1.53 -0.07
C TRP A 72 -15.48 -1.61 -0.13
N LYS A 73 -16.21 -0.80 0.66
CA LYS A 73 -17.68 -0.87 0.74
C LYS A 73 -18.39 -0.89 -0.61
N PRO A 74 -17.98 -0.12 -1.64
CA PRO A 74 -18.65 -0.13 -2.94
C PRO A 74 -18.56 -1.46 -3.70
N TYR A 75 -17.60 -2.32 -3.36
CA TYR A 75 -17.29 -3.56 -4.08
C TYR A 75 -17.78 -4.82 -3.34
N ILE A 76 -18.32 -4.69 -2.13
CA ILE A 76 -18.83 -5.82 -1.37
C ILE A 76 -20.22 -6.19 -1.91
N GLY A 77 -20.42 -7.48 -2.21
CA GLY A 77 -21.71 -8.01 -2.68
C GLY A 77 -21.95 -7.88 -4.19
N THR A 78 -20.95 -7.43 -4.96
CA THR A 78 -21.02 -7.44 -6.43
C THR A 78 -20.76 -8.85 -6.98
N HIS A 79 -21.41 -9.22 -8.09
CA HIS A 79 -21.18 -10.49 -8.77
C HIS A 79 -20.14 -10.33 -9.89
N TRP A 80 -19.36 -11.37 -10.17
CA TRP A 80 -18.29 -11.32 -11.18
C TRP A 80 -18.81 -11.15 -12.62
N THR A 81 -20.10 -11.43 -12.86
CA THR A 81 -20.78 -11.21 -14.16
C THR A 81 -21.53 -9.88 -14.24
N THR A 82 -21.37 -8.99 -13.25
CA THR A 82 -21.99 -7.66 -13.32
C THR A 82 -21.47 -6.95 -14.58
N PRO A 83 -22.35 -6.43 -15.47
CA PRO A 83 -21.92 -5.71 -16.65
C PRO A 83 -21.05 -4.51 -16.30
N ALA A 84 -19.98 -4.31 -17.05
CA ALA A 84 -19.10 -3.15 -16.93
C ALA A 84 -19.04 -2.43 -18.27
N ASP A 85 -19.12 -1.09 -18.24
CA ASP A 85 -18.85 -0.28 -19.42
C ASP A 85 -17.33 -0.12 -19.58
N THR A 86 -16.78 -0.81 -20.57
CA THR A 86 -15.36 -0.78 -20.94
C THR A 86 -15.14 -0.16 -22.31
N CYS A 87 -16.18 0.46 -22.88
CA CYS A 87 -16.11 1.09 -24.19
C CYS A 87 -15.31 2.39 -24.13
N ILE A 88 -14.57 2.67 -25.20
CA ILE A 88 -13.90 3.94 -25.42
C ILE A 88 -14.24 4.47 -26.80
N SER A 89 -14.32 5.79 -26.95
CA SER A 89 -14.52 6.40 -28.25
C SER A 89 -13.25 6.28 -29.10
N LEU A 90 -13.40 6.27 -30.44
CA LEU A 90 -12.26 6.30 -31.36
C LEU A 90 -11.34 7.50 -31.11
N LYS A 91 -11.92 8.66 -30.75
CA LYS A 91 -11.17 9.87 -30.43
C LYS A 91 -10.29 9.69 -29.17
N GLN A 92 -10.82 9.06 -28.13
CA GLN A 92 -10.03 8.72 -26.93
C GLN A 92 -8.93 7.73 -27.26
N LEU A 93 -9.25 6.68 -28.03
CA LEU A 93 -8.25 5.70 -28.49
C LEU A 93 -7.08 6.39 -29.20
N GLN A 94 -7.37 7.26 -30.17
CA GLN A 94 -6.35 8.00 -30.91
C GLN A 94 -5.53 8.91 -30.02
N HIS A 95 -6.19 9.66 -29.12
CA HIS A 95 -5.53 10.55 -28.17
C HIS A 95 -4.53 9.80 -27.27
N LEU A 96 -4.95 8.65 -26.72
CA LEU A 96 -4.11 7.85 -25.83
C LEU A 96 -2.93 7.22 -26.57
N ILE A 97 -3.15 6.70 -27.79
CA ILE A 97 -2.07 6.17 -28.63
C ILE A 97 -1.05 7.27 -28.96
N GLU A 98 -1.51 8.47 -29.33
CA GLU A 98 -0.62 9.60 -29.58
C GLU A 98 0.23 9.91 -28.34
N ARG A 99 -0.38 9.91 -27.15
CA ARG A 99 0.30 10.18 -25.87
C ARG A 99 1.38 9.13 -25.57
N PHE A 100 1.03 7.84 -25.53
CA PHE A 100 2.01 6.82 -25.13
C PHE A 100 3.04 6.49 -26.23
N THR A 101 2.82 6.95 -27.46
CA THR A 101 3.82 6.85 -28.54
C THR A 101 4.64 8.13 -28.71
N ARG A 102 4.39 9.18 -27.92
CA ARG A 102 5.16 10.43 -27.98
C ARG A 102 6.51 10.23 -27.32
N ILE A 103 7.58 10.52 -28.07
CA ILE A 103 8.96 10.38 -27.65
C ILE A 103 9.58 11.78 -27.58
N PRO A 104 10.33 12.15 -26.53
CA PRO A 104 11.06 13.41 -26.48
C PRO A 104 12.07 13.52 -27.64
N ASP A 105 12.29 14.73 -28.15
CA ASP A 105 13.11 14.95 -29.35
C ASP A 105 14.58 14.52 -29.18
N ASP A 106 15.10 14.55 -27.95
CA ASP A 106 16.45 14.16 -27.55
C ASP A 106 16.55 12.69 -27.10
N PHE A 107 15.47 11.91 -27.21
CA PHE A 107 15.42 10.53 -26.73
C PHE A 107 15.74 9.52 -27.84
N LYS A 108 16.99 9.01 -27.87
CA LYS A 108 17.43 8.07 -28.90
C LYS A 108 16.95 6.65 -28.62
N LEU A 109 15.99 6.16 -29.40
CA LEU A 109 15.48 4.79 -29.32
C LEU A 109 16.35 3.78 -30.08
N ASN A 110 16.29 2.52 -29.62
CA ASN A 110 16.74 1.39 -30.41
C ASN A 110 15.89 1.26 -31.70
N ARG A 111 16.50 0.89 -32.83
CA ARG A 111 15.83 0.76 -34.13
C ARG A 111 14.63 -0.19 -34.14
N GLY A 112 14.64 -1.25 -33.33
CA GLY A 112 13.50 -2.18 -33.19
C GLY A 112 12.35 -1.54 -32.43
N VAL A 113 12.66 -0.84 -31.35
CA VAL A 113 11.68 -0.12 -30.51
C VAL A 113 11.05 1.04 -31.27
N ALA A 114 11.84 1.81 -32.02
CA ALA A 114 11.31 2.88 -32.87
C ALA A 114 10.30 2.36 -33.90
N ARG A 115 10.56 1.21 -34.51
CA ARG A 115 9.63 0.53 -35.43
C ARG A 115 8.35 0.10 -34.72
N LEU A 116 8.44 -0.46 -33.52
CA LEU A 116 7.27 -0.81 -32.71
C LEU A 116 6.41 0.41 -32.37
N ILE A 117 7.02 1.51 -31.94
CA ILE A 117 6.31 2.76 -31.61
C ILE A 117 5.61 3.32 -32.86
N GLN A 118 6.27 3.30 -34.00
CA GLN A 118 5.67 3.73 -35.26
C GLN A 118 4.50 2.83 -35.68
N ALA A 119 4.65 1.50 -35.58
CA ALA A 119 3.56 0.56 -35.87
C ALA A 119 2.34 0.81 -34.96
N ARG A 120 2.55 1.12 -33.66
CA ARG A 120 1.46 1.49 -32.74
C ARG A 120 0.74 2.77 -33.14
N ARG A 121 1.47 3.76 -33.67
CA ARG A 121 0.83 4.95 -34.28
C ARG A 121 0.01 4.56 -35.49
N GLU A 122 0.53 3.74 -36.40
CA GLU A 122 -0.23 3.29 -37.56
C GLU A 122 -1.51 2.52 -37.17
N MET A 123 -1.47 1.75 -36.08
CA MET A 123 -2.63 1.05 -35.51
C MET A 123 -3.75 2.00 -35.06
N GLY A 124 -3.42 3.12 -34.39
CA GLY A 124 -4.45 4.06 -33.93
C GLY A 124 -5.19 4.78 -35.05
N TRP A 125 -4.60 4.82 -36.25
CA TRP A 125 -5.14 5.48 -37.44
C TRP A 125 -5.71 4.46 -38.43
N GLY A 126 -5.83 3.19 -38.02
CA GLY A 126 -6.43 2.12 -38.81
C GLY A 126 -5.58 1.66 -40.00
N GLN A 127 -4.30 2.03 -40.06
CA GLN A 127 -3.39 1.60 -41.13
C GLN A 127 -2.88 0.17 -40.87
N LEU A 128 -2.83 -0.23 -39.60
CA LEU A 128 -2.51 -1.58 -39.15
C LEU A 128 -3.57 -2.08 -38.15
N PRO A 129 -3.83 -3.40 -38.08
CA PRO A 129 -4.66 -3.96 -37.02
C PRO A 129 -3.97 -3.83 -35.65
N ILE A 130 -4.75 -3.52 -34.61
CA ILE A 130 -4.25 -3.45 -33.22
C ILE A 130 -3.75 -4.84 -32.79
N ASP A 131 -2.52 -4.90 -32.31
CA ASP A 131 -1.94 -6.10 -31.72
C ASP A 131 -2.14 -6.15 -30.19
N TRP A 132 -1.70 -7.26 -29.58
CA TRP A 132 -1.83 -7.47 -28.14
C TRP A 132 -1.10 -6.40 -27.30
N GLY A 133 0.13 -6.03 -27.68
CA GLY A 133 0.92 -5.09 -26.90
C GLY A 133 0.34 -3.68 -26.94
N CYS A 134 -0.23 -3.28 -28.08
CA CYS A 134 -0.95 -2.03 -28.23
C CYS A 134 -2.26 -2.02 -27.42
N ALA A 135 -3.08 -3.07 -27.54
CA ALA A 135 -4.33 -3.20 -26.78
C ALA A 135 -4.09 -3.20 -25.26
N GLU A 136 -3.06 -3.93 -24.80
CA GLU A 136 -2.66 -3.96 -23.39
C GLU A 136 -2.24 -2.56 -22.89
N THR A 137 -1.40 -1.86 -23.65
CA THR A 137 -0.96 -0.49 -23.30
C THR A 137 -2.14 0.48 -23.27
N LEU A 138 -3.07 0.34 -24.22
CA LEU A 138 -4.27 1.17 -24.29
C LEU A 138 -5.17 0.96 -23.06
N ALA A 139 -5.35 -0.28 -22.60
CA ALA A 139 -6.12 -0.58 -21.39
C ALA A 139 -5.49 0.03 -20.13
N TYR A 140 -4.16 0.09 -20.04
CA TYR A 140 -3.50 0.81 -18.95
C TYR A 140 -3.71 2.31 -19.05
N ALA A 141 -3.58 2.86 -20.26
CA ALA A 141 -3.74 4.29 -20.51
C ALA A 141 -5.16 4.78 -20.17
N THR A 142 -6.21 4.00 -20.48
CA THR A 142 -7.60 4.36 -20.13
C THR A 142 -7.85 4.34 -18.63
N LEU A 143 -7.29 3.37 -17.90
CA LEU A 143 -7.36 3.34 -16.44
C LEU A 143 -6.64 4.53 -15.80
N LEU A 144 -5.46 4.88 -16.31
CA LEU A 144 -4.70 6.03 -15.84
C LEU A 144 -5.42 7.35 -16.13
N GLU A 145 -6.04 7.49 -17.31
CA GLU A 145 -6.87 8.66 -17.67
C GLU A 145 -8.07 8.79 -16.73
N ALA A 146 -8.68 7.67 -16.32
CA ALA A 146 -9.78 7.64 -15.35
C ALA A 146 -9.33 7.80 -13.88
N GLY A 147 -8.03 8.00 -13.63
CA GLY A 147 -7.47 8.24 -12.29
C GLY A 147 -7.18 6.97 -11.48
N TYR A 148 -7.25 5.79 -12.10
CA TYR A 148 -6.89 4.53 -11.44
C TYR A 148 -5.38 4.26 -11.57
N PRO A 149 -4.67 4.04 -10.44
CA PRO A 149 -3.25 3.70 -10.50
C PRO A 149 -3.06 2.28 -11.05
N VAL A 150 -2.09 2.13 -11.96
CA VAL A 150 -1.70 0.83 -12.53
C VAL A 150 -0.32 0.45 -12.01
N ARG A 151 -0.20 -0.76 -11.47
CA ARG A 151 1.08 -1.33 -11.03
C ARG A 151 1.39 -2.59 -11.85
N LEU A 152 2.50 -2.55 -12.58
CA LEU A 152 3.07 -3.72 -13.23
C LEU A 152 4.31 -4.18 -12.46
N SER A 153 4.39 -5.47 -12.11
CA SER A 153 5.49 -6.01 -11.30
C SER A 153 5.85 -7.42 -11.78
N GLY A 154 7.14 -7.68 -11.93
CA GLY A 154 7.68 -8.97 -12.35
C GLY A 154 9.03 -8.81 -13.05
N GLN A 155 9.67 -9.95 -13.33
CA GLN A 155 10.95 -9.97 -14.04
C GLN A 155 10.74 -9.51 -15.49
N ASP A 156 11.55 -8.54 -15.92
CA ASP A 156 11.50 -7.93 -17.26
C ASP A 156 10.12 -7.42 -17.69
N SER A 157 9.19 -7.17 -16.76
CA SER A 157 7.80 -6.85 -17.12
C SER A 157 7.66 -5.54 -17.89
N ALA A 158 8.56 -4.56 -17.67
CA ALA A 158 8.55 -3.29 -18.39
C ALA A 158 8.80 -3.46 -19.90
N ARG A 159 9.78 -4.27 -20.29
CA ARG A 159 10.03 -4.63 -21.70
C ARG A 159 9.02 -5.67 -22.20
N GLY A 160 8.67 -6.60 -21.31
CA GLY A 160 8.04 -7.87 -21.62
C GLY A 160 9.09 -8.92 -21.98
N THR A 161 8.93 -10.14 -21.49
CA THR A 161 9.79 -11.29 -21.80
C THR A 161 9.94 -11.46 -23.31
N PHE A 162 8.84 -11.36 -24.05
CA PHE A 162 8.78 -11.44 -25.52
C PHE A 162 8.97 -10.10 -26.23
N ALA A 163 9.48 -9.06 -25.56
CA ALA A 163 9.72 -7.72 -26.11
C ALA A 163 8.49 -7.08 -26.81
N HIS A 164 7.28 -7.39 -26.33
CA HIS A 164 6.03 -6.89 -26.91
C HIS A 164 5.53 -5.60 -26.26
N ARG A 165 5.96 -5.30 -25.02
CA ARG A 165 5.32 -4.26 -24.18
C ARG A 165 6.01 -2.91 -24.28
N HIS A 166 7.31 -2.86 -24.00
CA HIS A 166 8.08 -1.61 -24.01
C HIS A 166 7.38 -0.45 -23.27
N ALA A 167 6.84 -0.71 -22.08
CA ALA A 167 6.24 0.32 -21.23
C ALA A 167 7.30 1.31 -20.73
N MET A 168 8.51 0.83 -20.43
CA MET A 168 9.67 1.67 -20.16
C MET A 168 10.60 1.68 -21.37
N LEU A 169 10.90 2.87 -21.87
CA LEU A 169 11.84 3.08 -22.95
C LEU A 169 13.21 3.44 -22.39
N HIS A 170 14.28 3.05 -23.09
CA HIS A 170 15.66 3.30 -22.68
C HIS A 170 16.41 4.05 -23.78
N ASN A 171 17.00 5.21 -23.42
CA ASN A 171 17.83 5.98 -24.33
C ASN A 171 19.12 5.20 -24.64
N GLN A 172 19.43 5.01 -25.92
CA GLN A 172 20.59 4.24 -26.36
C GLN A 172 21.93 4.95 -26.13
N GLU A 173 21.94 6.27 -25.92
CA GLU A 173 23.14 7.06 -25.64
C GLU A 173 23.35 7.30 -24.15
N THR A 174 22.30 7.71 -23.43
CA THR A 174 22.42 8.12 -22.02
C THR A 174 22.06 7.02 -21.03
N GLY A 175 21.33 5.98 -21.46
CA GLY A 175 20.78 4.94 -20.58
C GLY A 175 19.57 5.38 -19.75
N GLU A 176 19.16 6.66 -19.86
CA GLU A 176 18.00 7.20 -19.16
C GLU A 176 16.72 6.48 -19.58
N THR A 177 15.79 6.38 -18.62
CA THR A 177 14.51 5.72 -18.82
C THR A 177 13.39 6.72 -18.99
N TYR A 178 12.46 6.43 -19.90
CA TYR A 178 11.26 7.22 -20.12
C TYR A 178 10.03 6.32 -20.10
N LEU A 179 9.03 6.70 -19.28
CA LEU A 179 7.72 6.07 -19.20
C LEU A 179 6.72 7.01 -19.89
N PRO A 180 6.27 6.69 -21.12
CA PRO A 180 5.36 7.53 -21.89
C PRO A 180 3.99 7.77 -21.24
#